data_AF-A0A9P0MBK5-F1
#
_entry.id   AF-A0A9P0MBK5-F1
#
_cell.length_a   1.000
_cell.length_b   1.000
_cell.length_c   1.000
_cell.angle_alpha   90.00
_cell.angle_beta   90.00
_cell.angle_gamma   90.00
#
_symmetry.space_group_name_H-M   'P 1'
#
loop_
_entity.id
_entity.type
_entity.pdbx_description
1 polymer ?
#
loop_
_entity_poly.entity_id
_entity_poly.type
_entity_poly.pdbx_seq_one_letter_code
_entity_poly.pdbx_strand_id
1 'polypeptide(L)'
;MFTMLWVAVKFFGGGHGTWVGLINSLVHAVMYTYYLLSAIDEEWKKNVAFKKFITQIQMIQFTIFIIIYGRLLLKTDCQYPRLCSYFFVPQNFFMLILFGDFYRRTYLKKQNPAPTIEDSEKTKTK
;
A
#
# COMPACT_ATOMS: atom_id res chain seq x y z
N MET A 1 7.61 -8.70 8.15
CA MET A 1 6.66 -9.76 7.78
C MET A 1 7.03 -11.11 8.42
N PHE A 2 8.28 -11.58 8.29
CA PHE A 2 8.71 -12.88 8.83
C PHE A 2 8.52 -13.08 10.34
N THR A 3 8.86 -12.09 11.17
CA THR A 3 8.71 -12.19 12.63
C THR A 3 7.24 -12.24 13.08
N MET A 4 6.35 -11.49 12.41
CA MET A 4 4.91 -11.52 12.70
C MET A 4 4.23 -12.80 12.21
N LEU A 5 4.69 -13.37 11.07
CA LEU A 5 4.19 -14.64 10.55
C LEU A 5 4.52 -15.79 11.52
N TRP A 6 5.73 -15.79 12.08
CA TRP A 6 6.13 -16.76 13.11
C TRP A 6 5.24 -16.68 14.35
N VAL A 7 4.97 -15.47 14.86
CA VAL A 7 4.09 -15.27 16.02
C VAL A 7 2.64 -15.65 15.70
N ALA A 8 2.14 -15.31 14.50
CA ALA A 8 0.79 -15.68 14.08
C ALA A 8 0.60 -17.20 13.97
N VAL A 9 1.54 -17.91 13.34
CA VAL A 9 1.49 -19.39 13.20
C VAL A 9 1.71 -20.09 14.54
N LYS A 10 2.55 -19.53 15.42
CA LYS A 10 2.85 -20.10 16.75
C LYS A 10 1.68 -19.98 17.73
N PHE A 11 0.89 -18.91 17.65
CA PHE A 11 -0.17 -18.61 18.63
C PHE A 11 -1.60 -18.75 18.09
N PHE A 12 -1.83 -18.63 16.78
CA PHE A 12 -3.16 -18.64 16.17
C PHE A 12 -3.17 -19.54 14.93
N GLY A 13 -3.06 -20.85 15.17
CA GLY A 13 -3.25 -21.87 14.15
C GLY A 13 -4.69 -21.92 13.64
N GLY A 14 -5.02 -21.04 12.69
CA GLY A 14 -6.29 -21.02 11.97
C GLY A 14 -7.28 -19.94 12.43
N GLY A 15 -7.84 -19.20 11.46
CA GLY A 15 -8.86 -18.16 11.69
C GLY A 15 -9.03 -17.22 10.49
N HIS A 16 -9.85 -16.16 10.64
CA HIS A 16 -10.11 -15.14 9.59
C HIS A 16 -8.83 -14.45 9.07
N GLY A 17 -7.72 -14.49 9.82
CA GLY A 17 -6.43 -13.94 9.42
C GLY A 17 -5.73 -14.67 8.26
N THR A 18 -6.04 -15.95 8.00
CA THR A 18 -5.43 -16.68 6.86
C THR A 18 -5.92 -16.15 5.52
N TRP A 19 -7.19 -15.74 5.44
CA TRP A 19 -7.76 -15.10 4.25
C TRP A 19 -7.07 -13.79 3.90
N VAL A 20 -6.70 -13.01 4.92
CA VAL A 20 -5.92 -11.78 4.75
C VAL A 20 -4.52 -12.10 4.23
N GLY A 21 -3.86 -13.11 4.79
CA GLY A 21 -2.56 -13.59 4.31
C GLY A 21 -2.60 -14.09 2.86
N LEU A 22 -3.69 -14.74 2.47
CA LEU A 22 -3.93 -15.22 1.10
C LEU A 22 -4.06 -14.05 0.12
N ILE A 23 -4.92 -13.07 0.42
CA ILE A 23 -5.10 -11.87 -0.42
C ILE A 23 -3.81 -11.07 -0.53
N ASN A 24 -3.07 -10.92 0.58
CA ASN A 24 -1.77 -10.25 0.58
C ASN A 24 -0.78 -10.96 -0.37
N SER A 25 -0.66 -12.29 -0.23
CA SER A 25 0.25 -13.10 -1.04
C SER A 25 -0.13 -13.07 -2.52
N LEU A 26 -1.41 -12.97 -2.87
CA LEU A 26 -1.87 -12.82 -4.26
C LEU A 26 -1.46 -11.47 -4.86
N VAL A 27 -1.70 -10.36 -4.14
CA VAL A 27 -1.25 -9.03 -4.59
C VAL A 27 0.26 -8.97 -4.73
N HIS A 28 0.97 -9.58 -3.78
CA HIS A 28 2.43 -9.70 -3.81
C HIS A 28 2.89 -10.55 -4.99
N ALA A 29 2.26 -11.69 -5.26
CA ALA A 29 2.59 -12.52 -6.43
C ALA A 29 2.48 -11.74 -7.75
N VAL A 30 1.45 -10.89 -7.91
CA VAL A 30 1.30 -10.00 -9.09
C VAL A 30 2.46 -9.00 -9.16
N MET A 31 2.84 -8.40 -8.03
CA MET A 31 3.95 -7.45 -7.96
C MET A 31 5.31 -8.09 -8.32
N TYR A 32 5.62 -9.27 -7.79
CA TYR A 32 6.88 -9.96 -8.12
C TYR A 32 6.91 -10.47 -9.55
N THR A 33 5.76 -10.92 -10.07
CA THR A 33 5.62 -11.28 -11.48
C THR A 33 5.96 -10.08 -12.36
N TYR A 34 5.46 -8.89 -12.04
CA TYR A 34 5.82 -7.67 -12.77
C TYR A 34 7.31 -7.34 -12.68
N TYR A 35 7.94 -7.51 -11.52
CA TYR A 35 9.38 -7.29 -11.39
C TYR A 35 10.22 -8.30 -12.18
N LEU A 36 9.78 -9.56 -12.24
CA LEU A 36 10.43 -10.59 -13.06
C LEU A 36 10.33 -10.24 -14.55
N LEU A 37 9.14 -9.85 -15.02
CA LEU A 37 8.94 -9.41 -16.41
C LEU A 37 9.78 -8.17 -16.74
N SER A 38 9.85 -7.21 -15.80
CA SER A 38 10.68 -6.01 -15.94
C SER A 38 12.19 -6.29 -15.92
N ALA A 39 12.61 -7.45 -15.43
CA ALA A 39 14.01 -7.88 -15.44
C ALA A 39 14.38 -8.60 -16.74
N ILE A 40 13.41 -9.23 -17.40
CA ILE A 40 13.59 -9.90 -18.69
C ILE A 40 13.61 -8.88 -19.84
N ASP A 41 12.77 -7.83 -19.76
CA ASP A 41 12.64 -6.85 -20.82
C ASP A 41 12.48 -5.43 -20.25
N GLU A 42 13.35 -4.52 -20.68
CA GLU A 42 13.37 -3.12 -20.25
C GLU A 42 12.18 -2.31 -20.79
N GLU A 43 11.48 -2.78 -21.83
CA GLU A 43 10.27 -2.12 -22.32
C GLU A 43 9.16 -2.10 -21.25
N TRP A 44 9.07 -3.12 -20.41
CA TRP A 44 8.07 -3.18 -19.33
C TRP A 44 8.35 -2.18 -18.21
N LYS A 45 9.61 -1.72 -18.05
CA LYS A 45 9.96 -0.62 -17.14
C LYS A 45 9.44 0.73 -17.64
N LYS A 46 9.31 0.93 -18.96
CA LYS A 46 8.76 2.17 -19.54
C LYS A 46 7.26 2.33 -19.28
N ASN A 47 6.53 1.25 -19.03
CA ASN A 47 5.10 1.28 -18.75
C ASN A 47 4.80 1.76 -17.31
N VAL A 48 5.00 3.05 -17.08
CA VAL A 48 4.79 3.73 -15.78
C VAL A 48 3.35 3.62 -15.27
N ALA A 49 2.39 3.47 -16.19
CA ALA A 49 0.97 3.25 -15.88
C ALA A 49 0.72 1.88 -15.22
N PHE A 50 1.42 0.83 -15.65
CA PHE A 50 1.29 -0.51 -15.06
C PHE A 50 1.88 -0.54 -13.64
N LYS A 51 3.03 0.12 -13.46
CA LYS A 51 3.63 0.35 -12.15
C LYS A 51 2.68 1.11 -11.22
N LYS A 52 1.97 2.12 -11.74
CA LYS A 52 0.97 2.90 -10.99
C LYS A 52 -0.17 2.01 -10.50
N PHE A 53 -0.70 1.18 -11.39
CA PHE A 53 -1.78 0.24 -11.08
C PHE A 53 -1.40 -0.74 -9.96
N ILE A 54 -0.21 -1.33 -10.02
CA ILE A 54 0.29 -2.25 -8.98
C ILE A 54 0.41 -1.53 -7.63
N THR A 55 1.01 -0.33 -7.60
CA THR A 55 1.09 0.45 -6.34
C THR A 55 -0.29 0.85 -5.80
N GLN A 56 -1.26 1.13 -6.68
CA GLN A 56 -2.63 1.44 -6.26
C GLN A 56 -3.32 0.22 -5.63
N ILE A 57 -3.20 -0.96 -6.24
CA ILE A 57 -3.74 -2.20 -5.67
C ILE A 57 -3.15 -2.45 -4.28
N GLN A 58 -1.84 -2.28 -4.12
CA GLN A 58 -1.17 -2.51 -2.85
C GLN A 58 -1.61 -1.50 -1.76
N MET A 59 -1.81 -0.23 -2.11
CA MET A 59 -2.35 0.77 -1.18
C MET A 59 -3.82 0.50 -0.80
N ILE A 60 -4.65 0.08 -1.75
CA ILE A 60 -6.04 -0.30 -1.51
C ILE A 60 -6.08 -1.50 -0.56
N GLN A 61 -5.23 -2.50 -0.77
CA GLN A 61 -5.09 -3.66 0.10
C GLN A 61 -4.77 -3.26 1.55
N PHE A 62 -3.77 -2.39 1.76
CA PHE A 62 -3.45 -1.89 3.11
C PHE A 62 -4.60 -1.12 3.75
N THR A 63 -5.33 -0.32 2.97
CA THR A 63 -6.49 0.44 3.46
C THR A 63 -7.62 -0.48 3.91
N ILE A 64 -7.95 -1.48 3.09
CA ILE A 64 -8.96 -2.49 3.42
C ILE A 64 -8.56 -3.26 4.69
N PHE A 65 -7.29 -3.63 4.83
CA PHE A 65 -6.80 -4.32 6.02
C PHE A 65 -6.93 -3.44 7.27
N ILE A 66 -6.54 -2.16 7.21
CA ILE A 66 -6.73 -1.23 8.34
C ILE A 66 -8.20 -1.13 8.75
N ILE A 67 -9.13 -1.07 7.79
CA ILE A 67 -10.56 -0.99 8.09
C ILE A 67 -11.07 -2.30 8.74
N ILE A 68 -10.74 -3.45 8.17
CA ILE A 68 -11.19 -4.76 8.69
C ILE A 68 -10.63 -5.00 10.10
N TYR A 69 -9.31 -4.82 10.29
CA TYR A 69 -8.65 -5.02 11.58
C TYR A 69 -9.00 -3.95 12.61
N GLY A 70 -9.25 -2.71 12.17
CA GLY A 70 -9.75 -1.62 13.01
C GLY A 70 -11.18 -1.88 13.51
N ARG A 71 -12.07 -2.37 12.64
CA ARG A 71 -13.43 -2.78 13.04
C ARG A 71 -13.41 -4.00 13.96
N LEU A 72 -12.47 -4.92 13.76
CA LEU A 72 -12.26 -6.07 14.64
C LEU A 72 -11.79 -5.64 16.04
N LEU A 73 -11.00 -4.57 16.15
CA LEU A 73 -10.59 -4.00 17.43
C LEU A 73 -11.74 -3.31 18.19
N LEU A 74 -12.67 -2.67 17.46
CA LEU A 74 -13.82 -1.98 18.06
C LEU A 74 -14.95 -2.93 18.52
N LYS A 75 -15.05 -4.13 17.91
CA LYS A 75 -15.99 -5.18 18.33
C LYS A 75 -15.38 -5.97 19.49
N THR A 76 -15.72 -5.60 20.72
CA THR A 76 -15.22 -6.21 21.98
C THR A 76 -15.63 -7.67 22.22
N ASP A 77 -16.70 -8.15 21.55
CA ASP A 77 -17.26 -9.51 21.69
C ASP A 77 -16.55 -10.62 20.90
N CYS A 78 -15.54 -10.29 20.09
CA CYS A 78 -14.84 -11.30 19.31
C CYS A 78 -13.58 -11.78 20.06
N GLN A 79 -13.46 -13.09 20.32
CA GLN A 79 -12.29 -13.71 20.97
C GLN A 79 -11.00 -13.70 20.11
N TYR A 80 -10.89 -12.78 19.16
CA TYR A 80 -9.71 -12.66 18.33
C TYR A 80 -8.58 -11.97 19.12
N PRO A 81 -7.33 -12.44 19.02
CA PRO A 81 -6.21 -11.85 19.73
C PRO A 81 -5.96 -10.39 19.36
N ARG A 82 -6.28 -9.52 20.32
CA ARG A 82 -6.12 -8.07 20.20
C ARG A 82 -4.66 -7.67 19.99
N LEU A 83 -3.72 -8.43 20.54
CA LEU A 83 -2.26 -8.22 20.39
C LEU A 83 -1.82 -8.28 18.92
N CYS A 84 -2.20 -9.31 18.17
CA CYS A 84 -1.83 -9.41 16.76
C CYS A 84 -2.41 -8.25 15.93
N SER A 85 -3.68 -7.90 16.15
CA SER A 85 -4.32 -6.78 15.46
C SER A 85 -3.67 -5.43 15.80
N TYR A 86 -3.26 -5.24 17.06
CA TYR A 86 -2.59 -4.03 17.54
C TYR A 86 -1.20 -3.81 16.91
N PHE A 87 -0.46 -4.87 16.59
CA PHE A 87 0.80 -4.75 15.84
C PHE A 87 0.57 -4.62 14.33
N PHE A 88 -0.49 -5.23 13.79
CA PHE A 88 -0.76 -5.24 12.35
C PHE A 88 -1.25 -3.87 11.83
N VAL A 89 -2.11 -3.17 12.59
CA VAL A 89 -2.69 -1.89 12.16
C VAL A 89 -1.63 -0.79 11.99
N PRO A 90 -0.75 -0.50 12.98
CA PRO A 90 0.31 0.49 12.82
C PRO A 90 1.29 0.12 11.70
N GLN A 91 1.60 -1.16 11.54
CA GLN A 91 2.46 -1.66 10.48
C GLN A 91 1.89 -1.34 9.08
N ASN A 92 0.60 -1.60 8.85
CA ASN A 92 -0.06 -1.28 7.58
C ASN A 92 -0.19 0.23 7.37
N PHE A 93 -0.44 0.99 8.45
CA PHE A 93 -0.51 2.45 8.39
C PHE A 93 0.83 3.09 7.99
N PHE A 94 1.93 2.61 8.57
CA PHE A 94 3.28 3.05 8.20
C PHE A 94 3.59 2.78 6.72
N MET A 95 3.26 1.58 6.24
CA MET A 95 3.44 1.23 4.83
C MET A 95 2.58 2.10 3.91
N LEU A 96 1.34 2.41 4.30
CA LEU A 96 0.45 3.29 3.54
C LEU A 96 1.05 4.70 3.37
N ILE A 97 1.63 5.27 4.42
CA ILE A 97 2.29 6.59 4.35
C ILE A 97 3.47 6.55 3.39
N LEU A 98 4.33 5.53 3.50
CA LEU A 98 5.52 5.41 2.67
C LEU A 98 5.15 5.27 1.18
N PHE A 99 4.19 4.41 0.87
CA PHE A 99 3.69 4.24 -0.50
C PHE A 99 2.93 5.47 -0.99
N GLY A 100 2.21 6.17 -0.11
CA GLY A 100 1.56 7.43 -0.42
C GLY A 100 2.55 8.54 -0.77
N ASP A 101 3.64 8.67 -0.02
CA ASP A 101 4.72 9.64 -0.32
C ASP A 101 5.42 9.28 -1.63
N PHE A 102 5.73 8.00 -1.86
CA PHE A 102 6.26 7.52 -3.14
C PHE A 102 5.30 7.84 -4.30
N TYR A 103 4.00 7.53 -4.15
CA TYR A 103 3.00 7.78 -5.17
C TYR A 103 2.89 9.28 -5.49
N ARG A 104 2.88 10.13 -4.46
CA ARG A 104 2.84 11.59 -4.62
C ARG A 104 4.09 12.12 -5.33
N ARG A 105 5.27 11.67 -4.94
CA ARG A 105 6.55 12.12 -5.54
C ARG A 105 6.71 11.65 -6.99
N THR A 106 6.35 10.41 -7.29
CA THR A 106 6.57 9.82 -8.61
C THR A 106 5.48 10.18 -9.61
N TYR A 107 4.21 10.30 -9.18
CA TYR A 107 3.08 10.49 -10.09
C TYR A 107 2.45 11.88 -10.02
N LEU A 108 2.36 12.51 -8.85
CA LEU A 108 1.78 13.87 -8.74
C LEU A 108 2.83 14.96 -8.98
N LYS A 109 4.05 14.80 -8.46
CA LYS A 109 5.09 15.84 -8.58
C LYS A 109 5.67 15.99 -10.00
N LYS A 110 5.43 15.01 -10.89
CA LYS A 110 5.77 15.11 -12.32
C LYS A 110 4.76 15.96 -13.13
N GLN A 111 3.65 16.40 -12.50
CA GLN A 111 2.65 17.29 -13.10
C GLN A 111 2.73 18.75 -12.61
N ASN A 112 3.82 19.15 -11.95
CA ASN A 112 4.15 20.57 -11.91
C ASN A 112 5.16 20.82 -13.04
N PRO A 113 4.74 21.22 -14.27
CA PRO A 113 5.56 22.22 -14.92
C PRO A 113 5.68 23.36 -13.91
N ALA A 114 6.89 23.89 -13.72
CA ALA A 114 7.10 25.08 -12.93
C ALA A 114 5.99 26.10 -13.23
N PRO A 115 5.48 26.87 -12.25
CA PRO A 115 4.65 28.02 -12.59
C PRO A 115 5.47 28.85 -13.58
N THR A 116 5.06 28.85 -14.84
CA THR A 116 5.65 29.71 -15.86
C THR A 116 5.53 31.12 -15.31
N ILE A 117 6.65 31.83 -15.26
CA ILE A 117 6.75 33.22 -14.80
C ILE A 117 6.04 34.11 -15.85
N GLU A 118 4.74 33.95 -16.02
CA GLU A 118 3.88 34.78 -16.89
C GLU A 118 2.67 35.32 -16.10
N ASP A 119 2.33 34.72 -14.96
CA ASP A 119 1.17 35.15 -14.17
C ASP A 119 1.47 36.31 -13.20
N SER A 120 2.75 36.68 -13.03
CA SER A 120 3.16 37.80 -12.17
C SER A 120 3.07 39.18 -12.83
N GLU A 121 2.85 39.28 -14.15
CA GLU A 121 2.79 40.58 -14.85
C GLU A 121 1.37 41.12 -15.04
N LYS A 122 0.33 40.27 -15.05
CA LYS A 122 -1.06 40.71 -15.27
C LYS A 122 -1.76 41.34 -14.06
N THR A 123 -1.22 41.20 -12.85
CA THR A 123 -1.83 41.78 -11.64
C THR A 123 -1.42 43.24 -11.38
N LYS A 124 -0.42 43.79 -12.08
CA LYS A 124 0.04 45.19 -11.86
C LYS A 124 -0.62 46.24 -12.76
N THR A 125 -1.41 45.84 -13.75
CA THR A 125 -2.06 46.78 -14.68
C THR A 125 -3.56 46.54 -14.73
N LYS A 126 -4.23 46.72 -13.58
CA LYS A 126 -5.65 47.03 -13.52
C LYS A 126 -5.96 47.84 -12.28
#